data_AF-A0A377CCI0-F1
#
_entry.id   AF-A0A377CCI0-F1
#
_cell.length_a   1.000
_cell.length_b   1.000
_cell.length_c   1.000
_cell.angle_alpha   90.00
_cell.angle_beta   90.00
_cell.angle_gamma   90.00
#
_symmetry.space_group_name_H-M   'P 1'
#
loop_
_entity.id
_entity.type
_entity.pdbx_description
1 polymer ?
#
loop_
_entity_poly.entity_id
_entity_poly.type
_entity_poly.pdbx_seq_one_letter_code
_entity_poly.pdbx_strand_id
1 'polypeptide(L)'
;MQTVVIFGTVAIFLYPAIYPLMSQWFSPETFGIYIGSTVHEVAQVVAAGHAISPDAENAAVISKMLRVMMLAPFLILLAARVKQLSGANSGEKSKITIPWFAILFIVVAIFNSFHLLPQSVVNMLVTLDTFLLAMAMAALGLTTHVSALKKAWGETSADGTGTVCLADCWWWCD
;
A
#
# COMPACT_ATOMS: atom_id res chain seq x y z
N MET A 1 12.82 1.45 3.32
CA MET A 1 11.63 1.68 2.46
C MET A 1 11.96 1.59 0.97
N GLN A 2 13.07 2.16 0.49
CA GLN A 2 13.45 2.16 -0.93
C GLN A 2 13.62 0.75 -1.53
N THR A 3 14.22 -0.20 -0.80
CA THR A 3 14.38 -1.59 -1.25
C THR A 3 13.05 -2.28 -1.53
N VAL A 4 12.04 -2.04 -0.70
CA VAL A 4 10.68 -2.61 -0.86
C VAL A 4 10.01 -2.13 -2.15
N VAL A 5 10.18 -0.85 -2.49
CA VAL A 5 9.62 -0.26 -3.72
C VAL A 5 10.31 -0.83 -4.96
N ILE A 6 11.63 -1.04 -4.91
CA ILE A 6 12.40 -1.63 -6.02
C ILE A 6 11.96 -3.07 -6.27
N PHE A 7 11.88 -3.90 -5.22
CA PHE A 7 11.37 -5.28 -5.33
C PHE A 7 9.92 -5.31 -5.85
N GLY A 8 9.07 -4.41 -5.38
CA GLY A 8 7.69 -4.28 -5.85
C GLY A 8 7.60 -3.86 -7.32
N THR A 9 8.50 -3.00 -7.80
CA THR A 9 8.54 -2.57 -9.20
C THR A 9 8.98 -3.72 -10.12
N VAL A 10 9.98 -4.50 -9.70
CA VAL A 10 10.39 -5.73 -10.42
C VAL A 10 9.23 -6.73 -10.44
N ALA A 11 8.51 -6.87 -9.32
CA ALA A 11 7.39 -7.77 -9.19
C ALA A 11 6.21 -7.47 -10.14
N ILE A 12 5.97 -6.19 -10.48
CA ILE A 12 4.92 -5.81 -11.45
C ILE A 12 5.15 -6.44 -12.83
N PHE A 13 6.41 -6.58 -13.25
CA PHE A 13 6.75 -7.21 -14.54
C PHE A 13 6.91 -8.72 -14.40
N LEU A 14 7.45 -9.16 -13.27
CA LEU A 14 7.77 -10.57 -13.04
C LEU A 14 6.51 -11.42 -12.82
N TYR A 15 5.51 -10.93 -12.07
CA TYR A 15 4.31 -11.69 -11.76
C TYR A 15 3.43 -12.00 -12.98
N PRO A 16 3.10 -11.04 -13.87
CA PRO A 16 2.36 -11.32 -15.09
C PRO A 16 3.13 -12.24 -16.05
N ALA A 17 4.46 -12.14 -16.09
CA ALA A 17 5.29 -13.01 -16.93
C ALA A 17 5.31 -14.47 -16.45
N ILE A 18 5.24 -14.70 -15.13
CA ILE A 18 5.21 -16.04 -14.53
C ILE A 18 3.79 -16.65 -14.55
N TYR A 19 2.75 -15.82 -14.52
CA TYR A 19 1.36 -16.28 -14.49
C TYR A 19 0.98 -17.30 -15.57
N PRO A 20 1.28 -17.12 -16.89
CA PRO A 20 0.95 -18.12 -17.91
C PRO A 20 1.70 -19.46 -17.76
N LEU A 21 2.82 -19.49 -17.02
CA LEU A 21 3.54 -20.74 -16.70
C LEU A 21 2.89 -21.48 -15.51
N MET A 22 2.19 -20.75 -14.63
CA MET A 22 1.52 -21.28 -13.44
C MET A 22 -0.01 -21.36 -13.58
N SER A 23 -0.59 -20.88 -14.68
CA SER A 23 -2.04 -20.83 -14.92
C SER A 23 -2.69 -22.22 -14.95
N GLN A 24 -1.89 -23.28 -15.11
CA GLN A 24 -2.34 -24.67 -15.01
C GLN A 24 -2.58 -25.14 -13.57
N TRP A 25 -1.94 -24.48 -12.59
CA TRP A 25 -1.96 -24.88 -11.17
C TRP A 25 -2.67 -23.86 -10.27
N PHE A 26 -2.76 -22.59 -10.70
CA PHE A 26 -3.34 -21.50 -9.93
C PHE A 26 -4.47 -20.80 -10.69
N SER A 27 -5.59 -20.58 -9.99
CA SER A 27 -6.64 -19.68 -10.48
C SER A 27 -6.19 -18.21 -10.40
N PRO A 28 -6.73 -17.32 -11.26
CA PRO A 28 -6.40 -15.89 -11.24
C PRO A 28 -6.64 -15.26 -9.86
N GLU A 29 -7.73 -15.64 -9.19
CA GLU A 29 -8.08 -15.17 -7.83
C GLU A 29 -7.01 -15.55 -6.80
N THR A 30 -6.57 -16.82 -6.80
CA THR A 30 -5.59 -17.31 -5.83
C THR A 30 -4.23 -16.64 -6.04
N PHE A 31 -3.85 -16.43 -7.30
CA PHE A 31 -2.63 -15.72 -7.64
C PHE A 31 -2.73 -14.22 -7.28
N GLY A 32 -3.91 -13.61 -7.44
CA GLY A 32 -4.22 -12.27 -6.95
C GLY A 32 -4.03 -12.15 -5.43
N ILE A 33 -4.58 -13.07 -4.64
CA ILE A 33 -4.36 -13.11 -3.18
C ILE A 33 -2.86 -13.19 -2.87
N TYR A 34 -2.10 -14.00 -3.60
CA TYR A 34 -0.66 -14.09 -3.43
C TYR A 34 0.04 -12.75 -3.70
N ILE A 35 -0.25 -12.07 -4.80
CA ILE A 35 0.32 -10.75 -5.13
C ILE A 35 -0.03 -9.70 -4.07
N GLY A 36 -1.29 -9.62 -3.65
CA GLY A 36 -1.74 -8.68 -2.62
C GLY A 36 -1.11 -8.94 -1.24
N SER A 37 -0.67 -10.17 -1.02
CA SER A 37 0.03 -10.60 0.19
C SER A 37 1.53 -10.28 0.19
N THR A 38 2.18 -10.21 -0.97
CA THR A 38 3.63 -9.99 -1.06
C THR A 38 3.98 -8.52 -1.29
N VAL A 39 3.21 -7.83 -2.13
CA VAL A 39 3.50 -6.46 -2.53
C VAL A 39 3.01 -5.48 -1.47
N HIS A 40 3.90 -4.58 -1.07
CA HIS A 40 3.67 -3.68 0.06
C HIS A 40 2.90 -2.41 -0.33
N GLU A 41 2.99 -1.97 -1.58
CA GLU A 41 2.32 -0.79 -2.10
C GLU A 41 1.03 -1.15 -2.86
N VAL A 42 -0.07 -0.48 -2.54
CA VAL A 42 -1.40 -0.78 -3.11
C VAL A 42 -1.42 -0.57 -4.62
N ALA A 43 -0.79 0.48 -5.11
CA ALA A 43 -0.79 0.75 -6.54
C ALA A 43 0.00 -0.28 -7.37
N GLN A 44 1.10 -0.80 -6.80
CA GLN A 44 1.88 -1.86 -7.45
C GLN A 44 1.08 -3.17 -7.49
N VAL A 45 0.28 -3.44 -6.45
CA VAL A 45 -0.67 -4.57 -6.41
C VAL A 45 -1.72 -4.43 -7.53
N VAL A 46 -2.34 -3.26 -7.66
CA VAL A 46 -3.34 -2.98 -8.71
C VAL A 46 -2.72 -3.16 -10.09
N ALA A 47 -1.55 -2.56 -10.34
CA ALA A 47 -0.88 -2.65 -11.64
C ALA A 47 -0.51 -4.10 -12.02
N ALA A 48 0.02 -4.88 -11.07
CA ALA A 48 0.39 -6.27 -11.31
C ALA A 48 -0.83 -7.19 -11.49
N GLY A 49 -1.89 -6.98 -10.70
CA GLY A 49 -3.13 -7.76 -10.79
C GLY A 49 -3.90 -7.46 -12.08
N HIS A 50 -4.02 -6.19 -12.45
CA HIS A 50 -4.66 -5.74 -13.69
C HIS A 50 -4.00 -6.32 -14.94
N ALA A 51 -2.66 -6.41 -14.94
CA ALA A 51 -1.89 -7.00 -16.03
C ALA A 51 -2.15 -8.51 -16.23
N ILE A 52 -2.73 -9.19 -15.23
CA ILE A 52 -3.08 -10.62 -15.29
C ILE A 52 -4.55 -10.80 -15.69
N SER A 53 -5.47 -10.27 -14.88
CA SER A 53 -6.91 -10.30 -15.13
C SER A 53 -7.67 -9.42 -14.13
N PRO A 54 -8.88 -8.94 -14.46
CA PRO A 54 -9.72 -8.19 -13.52
C PRO A 54 -10.03 -8.94 -12.22
N ASP A 55 -10.20 -10.26 -12.28
CA ASP A 55 -10.49 -11.08 -11.09
C ASP A 55 -9.27 -11.19 -10.16
N ALA A 56 -8.07 -11.29 -10.73
CA ALA A 56 -6.82 -11.28 -9.97
C ALA A 56 -6.57 -9.92 -9.30
N GLU A 57 -6.85 -8.82 -9.99
CA GLU A 57 -6.78 -7.46 -9.45
C GLU A 57 -7.68 -7.29 -8.22
N ASN A 58 -8.96 -7.64 -8.36
CA ASN A 58 -9.93 -7.54 -7.27
C ASN A 58 -9.47 -8.37 -6.06
N ALA A 59 -9.09 -9.63 -6.28
CA ALA A 59 -8.62 -10.51 -5.21
C ALA A 59 -7.34 -9.98 -4.52
N ALA A 60 -6.43 -9.38 -5.28
CA ALA A 60 -5.20 -8.81 -4.76
C ALA A 60 -5.46 -7.56 -3.89
N VAL A 61 -6.29 -6.64 -4.37
CA VAL A 61 -6.66 -5.42 -3.61
C VAL A 61 -7.44 -5.79 -2.35
N ILE A 62 -8.39 -6.72 -2.44
CA ILE A 62 -9.17 -7.19 -1.29
C ILE A 62 -8.23 -7.80 -0.24
N SER A 63 -7.33 -8.72 -0.62
CA SER A 63 -6.40 -9.34 0.32
C SER A 63 -5.46 -8.33 0.98
N LYS A 64 -5.03 -7.30 0.23
CA LYS A 64 -4.21 -6.20 0.73
C LYS A 64 -4.96 -5.35 1.76
N MET A 65 -6.20 -4.94 1.45
CA MET A 65 -7.03 -4.13 2.35
C MET A 65 -7.43 -4.89 3.61
N LEU A 66 -7.72 -6.19 3.50
CA LEU A 66 -7.97 -7.06 4.65
C LEU A 66 -6.80 -7.06 5.62
N ARG A 67 -5.55 -7.13 5.13
CA ARG A 67 -4.37 -7.05 6.01
C ARG A 67 -4.25 -5.70 6.71
N VAL A 68 -4.48 -4.60 6.00
CA VAL A 68 -4.48 -3.25 6.60
C VAL A 68 -5.53 -3.15 7.71
N MET A 69 -6.72 -3.73 7.49
CA MET A 69 -7.78 -3.80 8.49
C MET A 69 -7.46 -4.74 9.65
N MET A 70 -6.76 -5.86 9.40
CA MET A 70 -6.34 -6.81 10.44
C MET A 70 -5.14 -6.33 11.24
N LEU A 71 -4.33 -5.39 10.74
CA LEU A 71 -3.23 -4.80 11.51
C LEU A 71 -3.74 -4.04 12.74
N ALA A 72 -4.84 -3.29 12.62
CA ALA A 72 -5.43 -2.57 13.75
C ALA A 72 -5.85 -3.49 14.93
N PRO A 73 -6.69 -4.52 14.75
CA PRO A 73 -7.05 -5.44 15.83
C PRO A 73 -5.85 -6.27 16.30
N PHE A 74 -4.93 -6.66 15.42
CA PHE A 74 -3.74 -7.40 15.81
C PHE A 74 -2.82 -6.58 16.73
N LEU A 75 -2.59 -5.30 16.41
CA LEU A 75 -1.78 -4.39 17.25
C LEU A 75 -2.43 -4.13 18.61
N ILE A 76 -3.76 -3.99 18.67
CA ILE A 76 -4.49 -3.84 19.94
C ILE A 76 -4.32 -5.08 20.83
N LEU A 77 -4.47 -6.28 20.25
CA LEU A 77 -4.27 -7.53 20.97
C LEU A 77 -2.83 -7.68 21.46
N LEU A 78 -1.84 -7.36 20.61
CA LEU A 78 -0.43 -7.41 20.99
C LEU A 78 -0.11 -6.42 22.10
N ALA A 79 -0.58 -5.17 22.00
CA ALA A 79 -0.41 -4.15 23.03
C ALA A 79 -1.06 -4.58 24.37
N ALA A 80 -2.22 -5.21 24.33
CA ALA A 80 -2.87 -5.76 25.51
C ALA A 80 -2.06 -6.91 26.14
N ARG A 81 -1.49 -7.81 25.34
CA ARG A 81 -0.63 -8.91 25.82
C ARG A 81 0.69 -8.42 26.38
N VAL A 82 1.34 -7.45 25.74
CA VAL A 82 2.56 -6.82 26.25
C VAL A 82 2.25 -6.10 27.57
N LYS A 83 1.15 -5.34 27.66
CA LYS A 83 0.72 -4.69 28.92
C LYS A 83 0.46 -5.69 30.05
N GLN A 84 -0.07 -6.88 29.75
CA GLN A 84 -0.26 -7.95 30.72
C GLN A 84 1.06 -8.56 31.20
N LEU A 85 2.06 -8.67 30.32
CA LEU A 85 3.38 -9.22 30.63
C LEU A 85 4.29 -8.20 31.34
N SER A 86 4.11 -6.90 31.11
CA SER A 86 4.96 -5.83 31.65
C SER A 86 4.66 -5.42 33.10
N GLY A 87 3.73 -6.07 33.81
CA GLY A 87 3.54 -5.88 35.26
C GLY A 87 3.21 -4.46 35.72
N ALA A 88 1.91 -4.17 35.85
CA ALA A 88 1.34 -3.12 36.72
C ALA A 88 2.11 -1.79 36.89
N ASN A 89 1.88 -0.81 35.99
CA ASN A 89 1.87 0.61 36.39
C ASN A 89 1.22 1.49 35.30
N SER A 90 -0.09 1.74 35.40
CA SER A 90 -0.78 2.93 34.86
C SER A 90 -2.30 2.73 34.91
N GLY A 91 -2.96 3.41 35.85
CA GLY A 91 -4.40 3.58 35.93
C GLY A 91 -4.98 4.48 34.83
N GLU A 92 -4.45 4.39 33.61
CA GLU A 92 -5.04 5.08 32.46
C GLU A 92 -6.10 4.20 31.81
N LYS A 93 -7.34 4.71 31.80
CA LYS A 93 -8.46 4.16 31.02
C LYS A 93 -7.98 4.04 29.57
N SER A 94 -7.73 2.81 29.14
CA SER A 94 -7.36 2.53 27.76
C SER A 94 -8.58 2.85 26.90
N LYS A 95 -8.60 4.06 26.34
CA LYS A 95 -9.60 4.49 25.38
C LYS A 95 -9.39 3.60 24.16
N ILE A 96 -10.26 2.61 24.00
CA ILE A 96 -10.29 1.75 22.81
C ILE A 96 -10.64 2.66 21.64
N THR A 97 -9.60 3.15 20.95
CA THR A 97 -9.75 3.94 19.74
C THR A 97 -10.06 2.97 18.62
N ILE A 98 -11.35 2.71 18.41
CA ILE A 98 -11.82 2.01 17.22
C ILE A 98 -11.47 2.92 16.03
N PRO A 99 -10.68 2.46 15.05
CA PRO A 99 -10.38 3.26 13.89
C PRO A 99 -11.66 3.50 13.08
N TRP A 100 -12.06 4.77 12.96
CA TRP A 100 -13.28 5.16 12.26
C TRP A 100 -13.34 4.64 10.80
N PHE A 101 -12.18 4.46 10.14
CA PHE A 101 -12.09 3.89 8.80
C PHE A 101 -12.66 2.46 8.71
N ALA A 102 -12.51 1.65 9.77
CA ALA A 102 -13.00 0.28 9.79
C ALA A 102 -14.53 0.23 9.79
N ILE A 103 -15.17 1.17 10.50
CA ILE A 103 -16.63 1.30 10.53
C ILE A 103 -17.14 1.65 9.12
N LEU A 104 -16.53 2.64 8.47
CA LEU A 104 -16.91 3.04 7.11
C LEU A 104 -16.73 1.90 6.09
N PHE A 105 -15.64 1.14 6.17
CA PHE A 105 -15.43 0.01 5.29
C PHE A 105 -16.51 -1.07 5.46
N ILE A 106 -16.86 -1.43 6.70
CA ILE A 106 -17.90 -2.42 6.97
C ILE A 106 -19.24 -1.96 6.39
N VAL A 107 -19.59 -0.69 6.56
CA VAL A 107 -20.81 -0.12 6.01
C VAL A 107 -20.82 -0.25 4.48
N VAL A 108 -19.77 0.22 3.79
CA VAL A 108 -19.68 0.15 2.32
C VAL A 108 -19.68 -1.30 1.81
N ALA A 109 -18.98 -2.22 2.48
CA ALA A 109 -18.94 -3.64 2.12
C ALA A 109 -20.33 -4.29 2.26
N ILE A 110 -21.10 -3.94 3.29
CA ILE A 110 -22.48 -4.41 3.45
C ILE A 110 -23.35 -3.89 2.31
N PHE A 111 -23.27 -2.59 1.97
CA PHE A 111 -24.01 -2.02 0.84
C PHE A 111 -23.68 -2.71 -0.50
N ASN A 112 -22.41 -3.09 -0.70
CA ASN A 112 -21.98 -3.85 -1.88
C ASN A 112 -22.51 -5.29 -1.86
N SER A 113 -22.42 -6.00 -0.73
CA SER A 113 -22.86 -7.40 -0.58
C SER A 113 -24.37 -7.60 -0.76
N PHE A 114 -25.20 -6.59 -0.45
CA PHE A 114 -26.65 -6.67 -0.69
C PHE A 114 -27.05 -6.49 -2.16
N HIS A 115 -26.10 -6.28 -3.08
CA HIS A 115 -26.37 -6.00 -4.51
C HIS A 115 -27.39 -4.86 -4.73
N LEU A 116 -27.54 -3.95 -3.76
CA LEU A 116 -28.46 -2.81 -3.82
C LEU A 116 -28.05 -1.77 -4.88
N LEU A 117 -26.86 -1.93 -5.46
CA LEU A 117 -26.30 -1.05 -6.48
C LEU A 117 -26.32 -1.76 -7.86
N PRO A 118 -26.92 -1.15 -8.89
CA PRO A 118 -26.87 -1.70 -10.24
C PRO A 118 -25.43 -1.74 -10.76
N GLN A 119 -25.07 -2.79 -11.51
CA GLN A 119 -23.69 -3.01 -11.97
C GLN A 119 -23.08 -1.84 -12.76
N SER A 120 -23.91 -1.02 -13.42
CA SER A 120 -23.48 0.22 -14.07
C SER A 120 -22.85 1.22 -13.10
N VAL A 121 -23.40 1.36 -11.90
CA VAL A 121 -22.89 2.28 -10.88
C VAL A 121 -21.59 1.75 -10.29
N VAL A 122 -21.50 0.43 -10.08
CA VAL A 122 -20.26 -0.21 -9.60
C VAL A 122 -19.12 -0.04 -10.61
N ASN A 123 -19.36 -0.28 -11.90
CA ASN A 123 -18.34 -0.08 -12.94
C ASN A 123 -17.92 1.39 -13.06
N MET A 124 -18.84 2.33 -12.88
CA MET A 124 -18.52 3.76 -12.89
C MET A 124 -17.66 4.14 -11.68
N LEU A 125 -17.95 3.59 -10.51
CA LEU A 125 -17.16 3.75 -9.28
C LEU A 125 -15.74 3.19 -9.42
N VAL A 126 -15.59 1.99 -9.98
CA VAL A 126 -14.27 1.38 -10.23
C VAL A 126 -13.46 2.22 -11.20
N THR A 127 -14.08 2.69 -12.29
CA THR A 127 -13.39 3.56 -13.27
C THR A 127 -12.94 4.87 -12.63
N LEU A 128 -13.81 5.47 -11.79
CA LEU A 128 -13.51 6.69 -11.07
C LEU A 128 -12.37 6.46 -10.05
N ASP A 129 -12.37 5.33 -9.34
CA ASP A 129 -11.32 4.92 -8.41
C ASP A 129 -9.97 4.81 -9.12
N THR A 130 -9.89 4.07 -10.23
CA THR A 130 -8.66 3.97 -11.03
C THR A 130 -8.14 5.34 -11.45
N PHE A 131 -9.03 6.24 -11.86
CA PHE A 131 -8.66 7.60 -12.24
C PHE A 131 -8.16 8.43 -11.05
N LEU A 132 -8.84 8.36 -9.90
CA LEU A 132 -8.40 9.03 -8.66
C LEU A 132 -7.06 8.48 -8.17
N LEU A 133 -6.85 7.18 -8.24
CA LEU A 133 -5.63 6.50 -7.82
C LEU A 133 -4.46 6.91 -8.72
N ALA A 134 -4.67 6.93 -10.04
CA ALA A 134 -3.69 7.44 -11.00
C ALA A 134 -3.35 8.92 -10.74
N MET A 135 -4.37 9.76 -10.47
CA MET A 135 -4.16 11.17 -10.15
C MET A 135 -3.42 11.37 -8.82
N ALA A 136 -3.73 10.58 -7.79
CA ALA A 136 -3.06 10.61 -6.50
C ALA A 136 -1.58 10.19 -6.62
N MET A 137 -1.29 9.14 -7.39
CA MET A 137 0.10 8.73 -7.67
C MET A 137 0.87 9.78 -8.46
N ALA A 138 0.25 10.40 -9.47
CA ALA A 138 0.85 11.50 -10.21
C ALA A 138 1.14 12.70 -9.30
N ALA A 139 0.21 13.05 -8.41
CA ALA A 139 0.40 14.11 -7.42
C ALA A 139 1.55 13.80 -6.45
N LEU A 140 1.64 12.57 -5.92
CA LEU A 140 2.74 12.12 -5.07
C LEU A 140 4.11 12.23 -5.78
N GLY A 141 4.17 11.84 -7.06
CA GLY A 141 5.36 12.00 -7.89
C GLY A 141 5.78 13.46 -8.04
N LEU A 142 4.83 14.36 -8.27
CA LEU A 142 5.07 15.80 -8.39
C LEU A 142 5.48 16.44 -7.05
N THR A 143 4.90 16.04 -5.92
CA THR A 143 5.25 16.60 -4.59
C THR A 143 6.64 16.18 -4.12
N THR A 144 7.09 14.97 -4.48
CA THR A 144 8.38 14.42 -4.03
C THR A 144 9.56 15.06 -4.78
N HIS A 145 9.42 15.32 -6.08
CA HIS A 145 10.49 15.95 -6.85
C HIS A 145 10.62 17.45 -6.61
N VAL A 146 9.52 18.21 -6.49
CA VAL A 146 9.61 19.68 -6.40
C VAL A 146 10.22 20.15 -5.07
N SER A 147 9.98 19.43 -3.97
CA SER A 147 10.50 19.77 -2.63
C SER A 147 11.97 19.37 -2.45
N ALA A 148 12.39 18.21 -2.97
CA ALA A 148 13.79 17.76 -2.94
C ALA A 148 14.67 18.45 -3.99
N LEU A 149 14.17 18.69 -5.21
CA LEU A 149 14.91 19.40 -6.26
C LEU A 149 15.18 20.84 -5.87
N LYS A 150 14.24 21.55 -5.23
CA LYS A 150 14.45 22.95 -4.85
C LYS A 150 15.48 23.12 -3.72
N LYS A 151 15.60 22.14 -2.82
CA LYS A 151 16.62 22.11 -1.77
C LYS A 151 18.01 21.78 -2.35
N ALA A 152 18.08 20.72 -3.16
CA ALA A 152 19.33 20.32 -3.82
C ALA A 152 19.85 21.41 -4.79
N TRP A 153 18.97 22.09 -5.53
CA TRP A 153 19.36 23.19 -6.42
C TRP A 153 19.76 24.48 -5.70
N GLY A 154 19.23 24.75 -4.50
CA GLY A 154 19.62 25.89 -3.68
C GLY A 154 21.02 25.76 -3.09
N GLU A 155 21.40 24.53 -2.72
CA GLU A 155 22.72 24.22 -2.15
C GLU A 155 23.81 24.02 -3.24
N THR A 156 23.45 23.51 -4.42
CA THR A 156 24.41 23.29 -5.52
C THR A 156 24.90 24.58 -6.20
N SER A 157 24.20 25.71 -6.02
CA SER A 157 24.62 26.99 -6.63
C SER A 157 25.64 27.78 -5.80
N ALA A 158 25.94 27.36 -4.55
CA ALA A 158 26.82 28.11 -3.65
C ALA A 158 28.24 27.52 -3.51
N ASP A 159 28.45 26.22 -3.73
CA ASP A 159 29.75 25.59 -3.55
C ASP A 159 30.32 25.00 -4.85
N GLY A 160 31.07 25.84 -5.56
CA GLY A 160 31.93 25.47 -6.69
C GLY A 160 33.26 24.83 -6.25
N THR A 161 33.26 23.91 -5.29
CA THR A 161 34.49 23.19 -4.90
C THR A 161 34.21 21.71 -4.66
N GLY A 162 34.46 20.91 -5.69
CA GLY A 162 34.35 19.46 -5.63
C GLY A 162 35.43 18.85 -4.76
N THR A 163 35.11 18.45 -3.52
CA THR A 163 35.73 17.30 -2.83
C THR A 163 35.06 16.90 -1.50
N VAL A 164 34.06 17.62 -0.98
CA VAL A 164 33.51 17.33 0.38
C VAL A 164 32.28 16.41 0.40
N CYS A 165 31.49 16.31 -0.68
CA CYS A 165 30.22 15.56 -0.67
C CYS A 165 30.30 14.03 -0.54
N LEU A 166 31.48 13.41 -0.70
CA LEU A 166 31.60 11.96 -0.51
C LEU A 166 31.68 11.56 0.97
N ALA A 167 32.08 12.47 1.87
CA ALA A 167 32.17 12.18 3.29
C ALA A 167 30.83 12.35 4.02
N ASP A 168 30.03 13.36 3.66
CA ASP A 168 28.72 13.60 4.30
C ASP A 168 27.61 12.68 3.78
N CYS A 169 27.76 12.11 2.58
CA CYS A 169 26.79 11.16 2.03
C CYS A 169 26.72 9.84 2.84
N TRP A 170 27.71 9.57 3.71
CA TRP A 170 27.73 8.43 4.63
C TRP A 170 27.08 8.73 5.99
N TRP A 171 26.89 10.00 6.36
CA TRP A 171 26.34 10.40 7.67
C TRP A 171 24.84 10.76 7.62
N TRP A 172 24.26 10.79 6.43
CA TRP A 172 22.82 10.96 6.21
C TRP A 172 22.17 9.68 5.68
N CYS A 173 22.67 8.53 6.14
CA CYS A 173 22.09 7.21 5.88
C CYS A 173 22.22 6.30 7.12
N ASP A 174 22.10 6.88 8.31
CA ASP A 174 21.74 6.23 9.59
C ASP A 174 20.72 7.13 10.31
#